data_AF-A0A0Q6KSL2-F1
#
_entry.id   AF-A0A0Q6KSL2-F1
#
_cell.length_a   1.000
_cell.length_b   1.000
_cell.length_c   1.000
_cell.angle_alpha   90.00
_cell.angle_beta   90.00
_cell.angle_gamma   90.00
#
_symmetry.space_group_name_H-M   'P 1'
#
loop_
_entity.id
_entity.type
_entity.pdbx_description
1 polymer ?
#
loop_
_entity_poly.entity_id
_entity_poly.type
_entity_poly.pdbx_seq_one_letter_code
_entity_poly.pdbx_strand_id
1 'polypeptide(L)'
;MLLALGLVATAVQAAPAAETVEVVVDHAKVVRLPERAQTVIVGNPGIADVSVQRNGVMVVTGKSFGVTNLIALDAAGTLLAESLVRVGAASNSMLTVQRGLERESYSCTPSCQPAVQLGDATKFFSDVGGQTRSRNALASGKGN
;
A
#
# COMPACT_ATOMS: atom_id res chain seq x y z
N MET A 1 45.63 -9.64 46.18
CA MET A 1 45.38 -10.30 44.88
C MET A 1 43.89 -10.12 44.54
N LEU A 2 43.50 -8.92 44.07
CA LEU A 2 42.12 -8.62 43.68
C LEU A 2 41.97 -8.83 42.17
N LEU A 3 41.12 -9.78 41.78
CA LEU A 3 40.74 -10.04 40.39
C LEU A 3 39.75 -8.97 39.92
N ALA A 4 40.13 -8.19 38.91
CA ALA A 4 39.22 -7.32 38.16
C ALA A 4 38.48 -8.16 37.11
N LEU A 5 37.17 -8.35 37.30
CA LEU A 5 36.27 -8.93 36.29
C LEU A 5 35.98 -7.87 35.22
N GLY A 6 36.55 -8.05 34.02
CA GLY A 6 36.25 -7.24 32.84
C GLY A 6 34.85 -7.55 32.30
N LEU A 7 33.99 -6.54 32.29
CA LEU A 7 32.64 -6.61 31.73
C LEU A 7 32.73 -6.49 30.19
N VAL A 8 32.58 -7.61 29.49
CA VAL A 8 32.52 -7.64 28.02
C VAL A 8 31.13 -7.20 27.58
N ALA A 9 31.01 -5.99 27.06
CA ALA A 9 29.78 -5.50 26.45
C ALA A 9 29.62 -6.10 25.05
N THR A 10 28.70 -7.05 24.89
CA THR A 10 28.29 -7.58 23.59
C THR A 10 27.39 -6.55 22.90
N ALA A 11 27.86 -5.97 21.80
CA ALA A 11 27.03 -5.13 20.95
C ALA A 11 25.98 -6.01 20.26
N VAL A 12 24.71 -5.83 20.63
CA VAL A 12 23.58 -6.46 19.93
C VAL A 12 23.44 -5.74 18.58
N GLN A 13 23.88 -6.36 17.49
CA GLN A 13 23.52 -5.90 16.15
C GLN A 13 22.01 -6.12 15.95
N ALA A 14 21.25 -5.03 15.90
CA ALA A 14 19.88 -5.07 15.43
C ALA A 14 19.88 -5.49 13.95
N ALA A 15 19.16 -6.57 13.62
CA ALA A 15 18.96 -6.94 12.23
C ALA A 15 18.23 -5.80 11.50
N PRO A 16 18.60 -5.47 10.25
CA PRO A 16 17.87 -4.48 9.48
C PRO A 16 16.42 -4.93 9.35
N ALA A 17 15.48 -4.12 9.83
CA ALA A 17 14.06 -4.37 9.65
C ALA A 17 13.76 -4.39 8.15
N ALA A 18 13.00 -5.38 7.69
CA ALA A 18 12.55 -5.45 6.30
C ALA A 18 11.82 -4.15 5.94
N GLU A 19 12.32 -3.45 4.92
CA GLU A 19 11.75 -2.18 4.47
C GLU A 19 10.30 -2.41 4.03
N THR A 20 9.36 -1.66 4.61
CA THR A 20 7.93 -1.77 4.30
C THR A 20 7.45 -0.50 3.61
N VAL A 21 6.98 -0.64 2.37
CA VAL A 21 6.41 0.43 1.56
C VAL A 21 4.91 0.48 1.81
N GLU A 22 4.47 1.46 2.60
CA GLU A 22 3.03 1.72 2.79
C GLU A 22 2.47 2.57 1.65
N VAL A 23 1.40 2.08 1.02
CA VAL A 23 0.69 2.72 -0.09
C VAL A 23 -0.81 2.71 0.21
N VAL A 24 -1.51 3.76 -0.22
CA VAL A 24 -2.96 3.83 -0.12
C VAL A 24 -3.59 3.27 -1.40
N VAL A 25 -4.73 2.58 -1.30
CA VAL A 25 -5.51 2.13 -2.48
C VAL A 25 -5.78 3.33 -3.40
N ASP A 26 -5.61 3.15 -4.71
CA ASP A 26 -5.74 4.18 -5.75
C ASP A 26 -4.71 5.33 -5.67
N HIS A 27 -3.71 5.22 -4.79
CA HIS A 27 -2.60 6.17 -4.70
C HIS A 27 -1.30 5.56 -5.20
N ALA A 28 -0.40 6.44 -5.65
CA ALA A 28 0.96 6.10 -6.04
C ALA A 28 1.97 6.62 -5.01
N LYS A 29 3.03 5.87 -4.79
CA LYS A 29 4.18 6.25 -3.97
C LYS A 29 5.46 6.07 -4.76
N VAL A 30 6.34 7.06 -4.67
CA VAL A 30 7.64 7.02 -5.32
C VAL A 30 8.66 6.38 -4.38
N VAL A 31 9.37 5.39 -4.87
CA VAL A 31 10.40 4.62 -4.15
C VAL A 31 11.69 4.64 -4.97
N ARG A 32 12.84 4.72 -4.29
CA ARG A 32 14.15 4.63 -4.94
C ARG A 32 14.54 3.16 -5.08
N LEU A 33 14.95 2.75 -6.27
CA LEU A 33 15.50 1.40 -6.46
C LEU A 33 16.97 1.36 -6.03
N PRO A 34 17.47 0.19 -5.58
CA PRO A 34 18.89 -0.03 -5.38
C PRO A 34 19.69 0.24 -6.66
N GLU A 35 20.93 0.68 -6.48
CA GLU A 35 21.85 0.78 -7.61
C GLU A 35 21.98 -0.60 -8.29
N ARG A 36 22.04 -0.62 -9.63
CA ARG A 36 22.12 -1.84 -10.46
C ARG A 36 20.85 -2.68 -10.58
N ALA A 37 19.72 -2.29 -9.96
CA ALA A 37 18.45 -2.97 -10.19
C ALA A 37 18.03 -2.88 -11.66
N GLN A 38 17.82 -4.04 -12.30
CA GLN A 38 17.34 -4.13 -13.68
C GLN A 38 15.97 -4.78 -13.78
N THR A 39 15.70 -5.73 -12.89
CA THR A 39 14.44 -6.46 -12.86
C THR A 39 13.74 -6.19 -11.55
N VAL A 40 12.45 -5.84 -11.63
CA VAL A 40 11.57 -5.73 -10.47
C VAL A 40 10.45 -6.74 -10.63
N ILE A 41 10.20 -7.50 -9.57
CA ILE A 41 9.14 -8.49 -9.51
C ILE A 41 8.18 -8.08 -8.40
N VAL A 42 6.88 -8.13 -8.71
CA VAL A 42 5.81 -7.96 -7.72
C VAL A 42 5.20 -9.33 -7.44
N GLY A 43 5.10 -9.71 -6.17
CA GLY A 43 4.52 -11.00 -5.78
C GLY A 43 3.06 -11.14 -6.26
N ASN A 44 2.24 -10.11 -6.05
CA ASN A 44 0.85 -10.07 -6.51
C ASN A 44 0.49 -8.71 -7.17
N PRO A 45 0.40 -8.65 -8.52
CA PRO A 45 0.07 -7.42 -9.25
C PRO A 45 -1.39 -6.95 -9.08
N GLY A 46 -2.25 -7.76 -8.45
CA GLY A 46 -3.60 -7.37 -8.07
C GLY A 46 -3.66 -6.52 -6.80
N ILE A 47 -2.65 -6.59 -5.93
CA ILE A 47 -2.53 -5.80 -4.70
C ILE A 47 -1.83 -4.47 -4.98
N ALA A 48 -0.66 -4.52 -5.61
CA ALA A 48 0.12 -3.35 -5.99
C ALA A 48 0.71 -3.54 -7.37
N ASP A 49 0.95 -2.44 -8.09
CA ASP A 49 1.61 -2.44 -9.39
C ASP A 49 2.79 -1.49 -9.38
N VAL A 50 3.74 -1.70 -10.28
CA VAL A 50 4.96 -0.89 -10.32
C VAL A 50 5.29 -0.44 -11.73
N SER A 51 5.77 0.79 -11.85
CA SER A 51 6.40 1.28 -13.07
C SER A 51 7.80 1.80 -12.76
N VAL A 52 8.79 1.25 -13.47
CA VAL A 52 10.17 1.71 -13.34
C VAL A 52 10.36 2.91 -14.26
N GLN A 53 10.80 4.01 -13.67
CA GLN A 53 11.12 5.25 -14.36
C GLN A 53 12.62 5.33 -14.63
N ARG A 54 13.00 6.22 -15.55
CA ARG A 54 14.40 6.53 -15.80
C ARG A 54 15.04 7.09 -14.51
N ASN A 55 16.31 6.79 -14.29
CA ASN A 55 17.12 7.24 -13.14
C ASN A 55 16.91 6.48 -11.81
N GLY A 56 16.50 5.21 -11.85
CA GLY A 56 16.45 4.36 -10.64
C GLY A 56 15.31 4.75 -9.70
N VAL A 57 14.24 5.32 -10.24
CA VAL A 57 13.02 5.65 -9.51
C VAL A 57 11.93 4.67 -9.91
N MET A 58 11.15 4.19 -8.95
CA MET A 58 10.01 3.33 -9.18
C MET A 58 8.76 3.97 -8.59
N VAL A 59 7.66 3.94 -9.33
CA VAL A 59 6.35 4.34 -8.84
C VAL A 59 5.57 3.08 -8.50
N VAL A 60 5.17 2.96 -7.24
CA VAL A 60 4.35 1.86 -6.72
C VAL A 60 2.92 2.36 -6.57
N THR A 61 1.96 1.70 -7.21
CA THR A 61 0.53 2.07 -7.17
C THR A 61 -0.25 1.01 -6.41
N GLY A 62 -1.02 1.42 -5.39
CA GLY A 62 -1.91 0.52 -4.66
C GLY A 62 -3.17 0.24 -5.48
N LYS A 63 -3.47 -1.04 -5.74
CA LYS A 63 -4.67 -1.48 -6.50
C LYS A 63 -5.74 -2.06 -5.60
N SER A 64 -5.37 -2.90 -4.63
CA SER A 64 -6.31 -3.50 -3.68
C SER A 64 -5.66 -3.73 -2.33
N PHE A 65 -6.49 -3.85 -1.29
CA PHE A 65 -6.01 -4.06 0.08
C PHE A 65 -5.22 -5.36 0.20
N GLY A 66 -4.12 -5.30 0.95
CA GLY A 66 -3.34 -6.49 1.26
C GLY A 66 -1.89 -6.20 1.53
N VAL A 67 -1.11 -7.28 1.64
CA VAL A 67 0.34 -7.23 1.74
C VAL A 67 0.91 -8.09 0.63
N THR A 68 1.86 -7.53 -0.12
CA THR A 68 2.66 -8.25 -1.11
C THR A 68 4.13 -7.89 -0.91
N ASN A 69 5.02 -8.41 -1.75
CA ASN A 69 6.44 -8.09 -1.72
C ASN A 69 6.91 -7.58 -3.09
N LEU A 70 7.98 -6.80 -3.05
CA LEU A 70 8.75 -6.34 -4.19
C LEU A 70 10.14 -6.93 -4.09
N ILE A 71 10.61 -7.48 -5.19
CA ILE A 71 11.92 -8.09 -5.31
C ILE A 71 12.68 -7.36 -6.41
N ALA A 72 13.87 -6.87 -6.10
CA ALA A 72 14.76 -6.22 -7.06
C ALA A 72 15.99 -7.11 -7.33
N LEU A 73 16.25 -7.38 -8.61
CA LEU A 73 17.39 -8.19 -9.06
C LEU A 73 18.32 -7.37 -9.97
N ASP A 74 19.60 -7.74 -9.99
CA ASP A 74 20.58 -7.25 -10.96
C ASP A 74 20.51 -7.98 -12.31
N ALA A 75 21.42 -7.63 -13.23
CA ALA A 75 21.53 -8.24 -14.55
C ALA A 75 21.88 -9.74 -14.52
N ALA A 76 22.54 -10.20 -13.46
CA ALA A 76 22.93 -11.60 -13.27
C ALA A 76 21.83 -12.42 -12.57
N GLY A 77 20.72 -11.79 -12.17
CA GLY A 77 19.66 -12.42 -11.39
C GLY A 77 19.94 -12.48 -9.88
N THR A 78 20.97 -11.78 -9.40
CA THR A 78 21.29 -11.69 -7.97
C THR A 78 20.26 -10.83 -7.25
N LEU A 79 19.78 -11.30 -6.10
CA LEU A 79 18.89 -10.54 -5.23
C LEU A 79 19.60 -9.31 -4.65
N LEU A 80 19.10 -8.12 -4.99
CA LEU A 80 19.60 -6.87 -4.45
C LEU A 80 18.81 -6.42 -3.23
N ALA A 81 17.48 -6.51 -3.29
CA ALA A 81 16.60 -6.11 -2.20
C ALA A 81 15.26 -6.85 -2.27
N GLU A 82 14.68 -7.05 -1.08
CA GLU A 82 13.30 -7.48 -0.90
C GLU A 82 12.61 -6.52 0.08
N SER A 83 11.42 -6.06 -0.27
CA SER A 83 10.61 -5.15 0.55
C SER A 83 9.16 -5.60 0.58
N LEU A 84 8.49 -5.38 1.71
CA LEU A 84 7.04 -5.58 1.78
C LEU A 84 6.31 -4.36 1.25
N VAL A 85 5.18 -4.56 0.58
CA VAL A 85 4.25 -3.51 0.19
C VAL A 85 2.95 -3.75 0.92
N ARG A 86 2.54 -2.79 1.74
CA ARG A 86 1.26 -2.80 2.44
C ARG A 86 0.35 -1.80 1.78
N VAL A 87 -0.76 -2.28 1.23
CA VAL A 87 -1.78 -1.43 0.62
C VAL A 87 -2.96 -1.32 1.57
N GLY A 88 -3.19 -0.10 2.05
CA GLY A 88 -4.20 0.23 3.06
C GLY A 88 -5.17 1.32 2.61
N ALA A 89 -6.13 1.63 3.47
CA ALA A 89 -7.00 2.79 3.27
C ALA A 89 -6.21 4.08 3.53
N ALA A 90 -6.69 5.21 2.99
CA ALA A 90 -6.22 6.52 3.43
C ALA A 90 -6.52 6.62 4.94
N SER A 91 -5.50 6.53 5.80
CA SER A 91 -5.68 6.51 7.25
C SER A 91 -6.09 7.88 7.81
N ASN A 92 -6.15 8.90 6.98
CA ASN A 92 -6.48 10.26 7.38
C ASN A 92 -8.02 10.39 7.39
N SER A 93 -8.62 9.93 8.49
CA SER A 93 -10.04 10.04 8.83
C SER A 93 -11.00 9.03 8.19
N MET A 94 -10.59 7.78 8.01
CA MET A 94 -11.54 6.72 7.68
C MET A 94 -12.24 6.18 8.93
N LEU A 95 -13.56 6.12 8.90
CA LEU A 95 -14.42 5.55 9.93
C LEU A 95 -15.17 4.35 9.36
N THR A 96 -15.10 3.23 10.06
CA THR A 96 -15.84 2.02 9.70
C THR A 96 -16.97 1.79 10.69
N VAL A 97 -18.20 1.68 10.20
CA VAL A 97 -19.38 1.32 10.98
C VAL A 97 -19.66 -0.16 10.76
N GLN A 98 -19.60 -0.96 11.83
CA GLN A 98 -19.94 -2.37 11.80
C GLN A 98 -21.31 -2.61 12.43
N ARG A 99 -22.25 -3.20 11.68
CA ARG A 99 -23.59 -3.59 12.14
C ARG A 99 -23.78 -5.09 11.88
N GLY A 100 -23.35 -5.90 12.83
CA GLY A 100 -23.31 -7.35 12.64
C GLY A 100 -22.34 -7.73 11.52
N LEU A 101 -22.82 -8.38 10.46
CA LEU A 101 -22.03 -8.73 9.28
C LEU A 101 -21.94 -7.59 8.26
N GLU A 102 -22.72 -6.52 8.44
CA GLU A 102 -22.72 -5.37 7.54
C GLU A 102 -21.63 -4.39 7.96
N ARG A 103 -20.79 -4.02 7.00
CA ARG A 103 -19.72 -3.04 7.17
C ARG A 103 -19.93 -1.86 6.24
N GLU A 104 -19.75 -0.65 6.73
CA GLU A 104 -19.81 0.57 5.95
C GLU A 104 -18.58 1.43 6.22
N SER A 105 -17.95 1.94 5.18
CA SER A 105 -16.76 2.78 5.29
C SER A 105 -17.04 4.24 4.91
N TYR A 106 -16.50 5.17 5.70
CA TYR A 106 -16.70 6.61 5.58
C TYR A 106 -15.37 7.36 5.64
N SER A 107 -15.24 8.47 4.93
CA SER A 107 -14.15 9.43 5.06
C SER A 107 -14.65 10.71 5.74
N CYS A 108 -14.06 11.11 6.86
CA CYS A 108 -14.56 12.16 7.74
C CYS A 108 -13.61 13.35 7.85
N THR A 109 -13.72 14.32 6.94
CA THR A 109 -12.98 15.59 7.03
C THR A 109 -13.76 16.76 6.41
N PRO A 110 -14.34 17.70 7.19
CA PRO A 110 -14.75 17.62 8.61
C PRO A 110 -16.07 16.85 8.82
N SER A 111 -16.83 16.61 7.75
CA SER A 111 -18.06 15.81 7.74
C SER A 111 -17.81 14.44 7.13
N CYS A 112 -18.49 13.40 7.60
CA CYS A 112 -18.36 12.05 7.06
C CYS A 112 -19.09 11.91 5.71
N GLN A 113 -18.36 11.46 4.70
CA GLN A 113 -18.88 11.11 3.40
C GLN A 113 -18.69 9.61 3.14
N PRO A 114 -19.63 8.93 2.46
CA PRO A 114 -19.48 7.53 2.09
C PRO A 114 -18.20 7.29 1.28
N ALA A 115 -17.39 6.33 1.70
CA ALA A 115 -16.13 5.96 1.06
C ALA A 115 -16.09 4.44 0.91
N VAL A 116 -16.87 3.94 -0.06
CA VAL A 116 -17.07 2.50 -0.32
C VAL A 116 -15.74 1.77 -0.43
N GLN A 117 -15.59 0.70 0.34
CA GLN A 117 -14.43 -0.18 0.28
C GLN A 117 -14.82 -1.62 -0.06
N LEU A 118 -13.84 -2.38 -0.54
CA LEU A 118 -13.99 -3.82 -0.78
C LEU A 118 -14.24 -4.55 0.54
N GLY A 119 -15.37 -5.26 0.62
CA GLY A 119 -15.83 -5.93 1.84
C GLY A 119 -16.86 -5.13 2.64
N ASP A 120 -17.26 -3.94 2.18
CA ASP A 120 -18.45 -3.27 2.70
C ASP A 120 -19.72 -4.02 2.27
N ALA A 121 -20.82 -3.80 3.00
CA ALA A 121 -22.10 -4.43 2.77
C ALA A 121 -22.56 -4.21 1.32
N THR A 122 -23.01 -5.29 0.67
CA THR A 122 -23.39 -5.29 -0.75
C THR A 122 -24.37 -4.18 -1.10
N LYS A 123 -25.33 -3.89 -0.21
CA LYS A 123 -26.29 -2.81 -0.38
C LYS A 123 -25.61 -1.43 -0.40
N PHE A 124 -24.80 -1.11 0.62
CA PHE A 124 -24.07 0.15 0.71
C PHE A 124 -23.13 0.35 -0.50
N PHE A 125 -22.39 -0.70 -0.88
CA PHE A 125 -21.52 -0.71 -2.05
C PHE A 125 -22.29 -0.41 -3.34
N SER A 126 -23.43 -1.06 -3.53
CA SER A 126 -24.26 -0.93 -4.74
C SER A 126 -24.93 0.44 -4.83
N ASP A 127 -25.47 0.96 -3.72
CA ASP A 127 -26.17 2.23 -3.66
C ASP A 127 -25.22 3.41 -3.95
N VAL A 128 -24.11 3.51 -3.21
CA VAL A 128 -23.13 4.60 -3.38
C VAL A 128 -22.40 4.48 -4.72
N GLY A 129 -22.08 3.25 -5.16
CA GLY A 129 -21.55 2.99 -6.50
C GLY A 129 -22.52 3.42 -7.61
N GLY A 130 -23.82 3.20 -7.42
CA GLY A 130 -24.88 3.67 -8.33
C GLY A 130 -24.97 5.19 -8.41
N GLN A 131 -24.97 5.88 -7.27
CA GLN A 131 -24.95 7.34 -7.20
C GLN A 131 -23.74 7.94 -7.92
N THR A 132 -22.55 7.35 -7.71
CA THR A 132 -21.31 7.79 -8.36
C THR A 132 -21.39 7.64 -9.88
N ARG A 133 -21.88 6.50 -10.37
CA ARG A 133 -22.08 6.26 -11.82
C ARG A 133 -23.08 7.26 -12.41
N SER A 134 -24.21 7.49 -11.74
CA SER A 134 -25.23 8.45 -12.20
C SER A 134 -24.68 9.88 -12.30
N ARG A 135 -23.98 10.34 -11.25
CA ARG A 135 -23.28 11.64 -11.26
C ARG A 135 -22.28 11.74 -12.42
N ASN A 136 -21.47 10.69 -12.64
CA ASN A 136 -20.50 10.67 -13.73
C ASN A 136 -21.16 10.70 -15.11
N ALA A 137 -22.31 10.05 -15.28
CA ALA A 137 -23.10 10.11 -16.51
C ALA A 137 -23.61 11.53 -16.77
N LEU A 138 -24.14 12.21 -15.76
CA LEU A 138 -24.59 13.60 -15.87
C LEU A 138 -23.43 14.57 -16.16
N ALA A 139 -22.27 14.35 -15.55
CA ALA A 139 -21.08 15.19 -15.74
C ALA A 139 -20.39 14.98 -17.10
N SER A 140 -20.53 13.79 -17.71
CA SER A 140 -19.88 13.45 -18.98
C SER A 140 -20.65 13.90 -20.22
N GLY A 141 -21.81 14.57 -20.07
CA GLY A 141 -22.48 15.26 -21.17
C GLY A 141 -22.90 14.37 -22.35
N LYS A 142 -23.02 13.04 -22.16
CA LYS A 142 -23.71 12.17 -23.13
C LYS A 142 -25.23 12.26 -22.92
N GLY A 143 -25.75 13.47 -23.12
CA GLY A 143 -27.16 13.70 -23.38
C GLY A 143 -27.34 13.87 -24.88
N ASN A 144 -27.74 12.79 -25.55
CA ASN A 144 -28.54 12.81 -26.77
C ASN A 144 -29.64 11.77 -26.58
#